data_AF-A0A2N1EDN1-F1
#
_entry.id   AF-A0A2N1EDN1-F1
#
_cell.length_a   1.000
_cell.length_b   1.000
_cell.length_c   1.000
_cell.angle_alpha   90.00
_cell.angle_beta   90.00
_cell.angle_gamma   90.00
#
_symmetry.space_group_name_H-M   'P 1'
#
loop_
_entity.id
_entity.type
_entity.pdbx_description
1 polymer ?
#
loop_
_entity_poly.entity_id
_entity_poly.type
_entity_poly.pdbx_seq_one_letter_code
_entity_poly.pdbx_strand_id
1 'polypeptide(L)'
;MRYLHRILFYPLLLVSFFWGFLALRVNPFALLYNFEFFALLKAFYIVGFTASLWPLAYIELVDYVHSRLGKNGRLYLDYAESLQKDLIVAAITALALVGVYWLDSVSYAFSGIDIAFVGFPFLVNALYTLIQCMQVSVAGQPIRKRALLPMFCVVLGATTAVYWLLVKNSSGELATDQALYLQLTILFGGFCFFLSSNFMLHCWMHGRFESSTFKRYFFTEVVRSKSNFYGDLDKVLGPFNQQMARRKSQHSAAIRRQQKNRPRKR
;
A
#
# COMPACT_ATOMS: atom_id res chain seq x y z
N MET A 1 4.79 20.70 12.78
CA MET A 1 4.59 19.53 11.89
C MET A 1 3.41 19.64 10.93
N ARG A 2 2.21 20.09 11.37
CA ARG A 2 1.01 20.16 10.50
C ARG A 2 1.25 20.86 9.16
N TYR A 3 1.82 22.07 9.20
CA TYR A 3 2.06 22.86 7.99
C TYR A 3 3.06 22.21 7.04
N LEU A 4 4.12 21.56 7.57
CA LEU A 4 5.06 20.78 6.78
C LEU A 4 4.33 19.68 6.00
N HIS A 5 3.47 18.89 6.67
CA HIS A 5 2.73 17.84 5.98
C HIS A 5 1.79 18.38 4.90
N ARG A 6 1.21 19.58 5.08
CA ARG A 6 0.37 20.23 4.05
C ARG A 6 1.19 20.68 2.84
N ILE A 7 2.35 21.29 3.08
CA ILE A 7 3.27 21.77 2.04
C ILE A 7 3.84 20.59 1.24
N LEU A 8 3.93 19.40 1.82
CA LEU A 8 4.35 18.21 1.06
C LEU A 8 3.16 17.53 0.38
N PHE A 9 2.05 17.32 1.09
CA PHE A 9 0.90 16.55 0.59
C PHE A 9 0.15 17.24 -0.55
N TYR A 10 -0.22 18.51 -0.41
CA TYR A 10 -1.06 19.17 -1.42
C TYR A 10 -0.32 19.42 -2.73
N PRO A 11 0.94 19.90 -2.72
CA PRO A 11 1.71 20.00 -3.96
C PRO A 11 1.93 18.63 -4.61
N LEU A 12 2.22 17.57 -3.84
CA LEU A 12 2.36 16.23 -4.40
C LEU A 12 1.07 15.74 -5.08
N LEU A 13 -0.08 15.97 -4.44
CA LEU A 13 -1.39 15.67 -5.02
C LEU A 13 -1.68 16.49 -6.28
N LEU A 14 -1.37 17.80 -6.28
CA LEU A 14 -1.59 18.65 -7.44
C LEU A 14 -0.68 18.22 -8.60
N VAL A 15 0.60 18.00 -8.34
CA VAL A 15 1.57 17.54 -9.35
C VAL A 15 1.13 16.21 -9.94
N SER A 16 0.78 15.22 -9.11
CA SER A 16 0.34 13.92 -9.62
C SER A 16 -0.95 14.03 -10.45
N PHE A 17 -1.89 14.88 -10.03
CA PHE A 17 -3.14 15.09 -10.73
C PHE A 17 -2.97 15.79 -12.09
N PHE A 18 -2.25 16.92 -12.12
CA PHE A 18 -1.99 17.66 -13.35
C PHE A 18 -1.13 16.85 -14.32
N TRP A 19 -0.07 16.19 -13.83
CA TRP A 19 0.75 15.31 -14.67
C TRP A 19 -0.07 14.14 -15.20
N GLY A 20 -1.00 13.58 -14.42
CA GLY A 20 -1.90 12.51 -14.89
C GLY A 20 -2.70 12.89 -16.15
N PHE A 21 -3.25 14.12 -16.21
CA PHE A 21 -3.94 14.60 -17.42
C PHE A 21 -2.99 14.79 -18.61
N LEU A 22 -1.80 15.35 -18.38
CA LEU A 22 -0.78 15.54 -19.41
C LEU A 22 -0.27 14.21 -19.97
N ALA A 23 0.01 13.25 -19.08
CA ALA A 23 0.50 11.92 -19.41
C ALA A 23 -0.56 11.10 -20.16
N LEU A 24 -1.84 11.21 -19.83
CA LEU A 24 -2.90 10.54 -20.58
C LEU A 24 -3.26 11.25 -21.89
N ARG A 25 -2.65 12.42 -22.18
CA ARG A 25 -2.99 13.27 -23.33
C ARG A 25 -4.47 13.66 -23.35
N VAL A 26 -5.07 13.84 -22.17
CA VAL A 26 -6.49 14.19 -22.03
C VAL A 26 -6.63 15.65 -21.63
N ASN A 27 -7.35 16.42 -22.43
CA ASN A 27 -7.75 17.78 -22.08
C ASN A 27 -9.17 17.78 -21.48
N PRO A 28 -9.33 17.95 -20.15
CA PRO A 28 -10.65 17.90 -19.51
C PRO A 28 -11.57 19.03 -19.96
N PHE A 29 -11.02 20.19 -20.35
CA PHE A 29 -11.81 21.32 -20.83
C PHE A 29 -12.41 21.06 -22.23
N ALA A 30 -11.65 20.38 -23.10
CA ALA A 30 -12.15 19.99 -24.41
C ALA A 30 -13.29 18.96 -24.30
N LEU A 31 -13.13 17.96 -23.43
CA LEU A 31 -14.16 16.97 -23.16
C LEU A 31 -15.44 17.59 -22.56
N LEU A 32 -15.28 18.60 -21.69
CA LEU A 32 -16.41 19.33 -21.13
C LEU A 32 -17.12 20.18 -22.19
N TYR A 33 -16.37 20.88 -23.05
CA TYR A 33 -16.92 21.71 -24.12
C TYR A 33 -17.69 20.89 -25.16
N ASN A 34 -17.21 19.69 -25.48
CA ASN A 34 -17.84 18.76 -26.43
C ASN A 34 -19.00 17.93 -25.82
N PHE A 35 -19.37 18.17 -24.56
CA PHE A 35 -20.41 17.41 -23.83
C PHE A 35 -20.16 15.90 -23.76
N GLU A 36 -18.91 15.45 -23.78
CA GLU A 36 -18.52 14.04 -23.71
C GLU A 36 -18.46 13.53 -22.26
N PHE A 37 -19.62 13.50 -21.60
CA PHE A 37 -19.72 13.21 -20.16
C PHE A 37 -19.04 11.89 -19.75
N PHE A 38 -19.24 10.81 -20.50
CA PHE A 38 -18.65 9.50 -20.17
C PHE A 38 -17.14 9.45 -20.34
N ALA A 39 -16.59 10.15 -21.34
CA ALA A 39 -15.15 10.24 -21.54
C ALA A 39 -14.50 11.06 -20.43
N LEU A 40 -15.15 12.16 -20.02
CA LEU A 40 -14.73 12.98 -18.90
C LEU A 40 -14.72 12.17 -17.59
N LEU A 41 -15.80 11.44 -17.31
CA LEU A 41 -15.91 10.60 -16.12
C LEU A 41 -14.82 9.52 -16.09
N LYS A 42 -14.57 8.85 -17.22
CA LYS A 42 -13.50 7.86 -17.36
C LYS A 42 -12.12 8.48 -17.08
N ALA A 43 -11.85 9.66 -17.64
CA ALA A 43 -10.59 10.36 -17.43
C ALA A 43 -10.37 10.73 -15.96
N PHE A 44 -11.37 11.33 -15.30
CA PHE A 44 -11.29 11.64 -13.87
C PHE A 44 -11.13 10.40 -13.00
N TYR A 45 -11.77 9.28 -13.36
CA TYR A 45 -11.60 8.04 -12.62
C TYR A 45 -10.16 7.50 -12.72
N ILE A 46 -9.61 7.44 -13.93
CA ILE A 46 -8.25 6.94 -14.17
C ILE A 46 -7.21 7.88 -13.54
N VAL A 47 -7.31 9.19 -13.78
CA VAL A 47 -6.40 10.18 -13.21
C VAL A 47 -6.55 10.23 -11.70
N GLY A 48 -7.76 10.31 -11.18
CA GLY A 48 -8.02 10.35 -9.73
C GLY A 48 -7.45 9.13 -9.01
N PHE A 49 -7.64 7.94 -9.56
CA PHE A 49 -7.08 6.71 -9.00
C PHE A 49 -5.54 6.73 -9.03
N THR A 50 -4.94 6.95 -10.20
CA THR A 50 -3.47 6.91 -10.36
C THR A 50 -2.76 8.03 -9.60
N ALA A 51 -3.29 9.25 -9.66
CA ALA A 51 -2.74 10.41 -8.98
C ALA A 51 -2.80 10.27 -7.46
N SER A 52 -3.82 9.58 -6.91
CA SER A 52 -3.96 9.36 -5.47
C SER A 52 -2.87 8.46 -4.87
N LEU A 53 -2.26 7.57 -5.67
CA LEU A 53 -1.21 6.66 -5.20
C LEU A 53 0.04 7.39 -4.73
N TRP A 54 0.33 8.56 -5.30
CA TRP A 54 1.49 9.38 -4.95
C TRP A 54 1.39 9.93 -3.52
N PRO A 55 0.35 10.72 -3.16
CA PRO A 55 0.19 11.19 -1.80
C PRO A 55 -0.12 10.06 -0.80
N LEU A 56 -0.75 8.96 -1.23
CA LEU A 56 -0.91 7.77 -0.38
C LEU A 56 0.44 7.16 -0.03
N ALA A 57 1.36 7.01 -0.98
CA ALA A 57 2.71 6.49 -0.71
C ALA A 57 3.47 7.38 0.27
N TYR A 58 3.31 8.70 0.18
CA TYR A 58 3.84 9.63 1.17
C TYR A 58 3.25 9.40 2.58
N ILE A 59 1.92 9.24 2.69
CA ILE A 59 1.27 8.96 3.99
C ILE A 59 1.80 7.64 4.57
N GLU A 60 1.86 6.58 3.77
CA GLU A 60 2.35 5.26 4.19
C GLU A 60 3.84 5.30 4.60
N LEU A 61 4.67 6.03 3.86
CA LEU A 61 6.09 6.21 4.21
C LEU A 61 6.26 6.93 5.55
N VAL A 62 5.55 8.05 5.75
CA VAL A 62 5.65 8.80 7.01
C VAL A 62 5.06 8.01 8.17
N ASP A 63 3.99 7.23 7.93
CA ASP A 63 3.42 6.33 8.92
C ASP A 63 4.40 5.22 9.33
N TYR A 64 5.10 4.64 8.36
CA TYR A 64 6.17 3.67 8.61
C TYR A 64 7.29 4.28 9.46
N VAL A 65 7.75 5.50 9.13
CA VAL A 65 8.77 6.21 9.91
C VAL A 65 8.29 6.49 11.34
N HIS A 66 7.05 6.95 11.54
CA HIS A 66 6.48 7.15 12.88
C HIS A 66 6.39 5.84 13.66
N SER A 67 6.09 4.74 12.98
CA SER A 67 6.05 3.39 13.56
C SER A 67 7.43 2.94 14.01
N ARG A 68 8.48 3.14 13.21
CA ARG A 68 9.88 2.86 13.61
C ARG A 68 10.35 3.68 14.80
N LEU A 69 9.88 4.92 14.92
CA LEU A 69 10.15 5.79 16.06
C LEU A 69 9.29 5.45 17.30
N GLY A 70 8.45 4.40 17.24
CA GLY A 70 7.60 3.97 18.34
C GLY A 70 6.38 4.87 18.61
N LYS A 71 6.10 5.85 17.75
CA LYS A 71 5.04 6.86 17.95
C LYS A 71 3.63 6.34 17.68
N ASN A 72 3.49 5.22 16.96
CA ASN A 72 2.21 4.60 16.62
C ASN A 72 1.81 3.44 17.55
N GLY A 73 2.57 3.18 18.61
CA GLY A 73 2.34 2.07 19.54
C GLY A 73 3.13 0.81 19.22
N ARG A 74 3.02 -0.21 20.09
CA ARG A 74 3.87 -1.40 20.06
C ARG A 74 3.63 -2.29 18.83
N LEU A 75 2.36 -2.51 18.45
CA LEU A 75 2.02 -3.34 17.28
C LEU A 75 2.63 -2.76 15.99
N TYR A 76 2.54 -1.45 15.80
CA TYR A 76 3.13 -0.77 14.65
C TYR A 76 4.66 -0.78 14.68
N LEU A 77 5.28 -0.70 15.87
CA LEU A 77 6.72 -0.82 16.02
C LEU A 77 7.20 -2.21 15.59
N ASP A 78 6.59 -3.27 16.11
CA ASP A 78 6.95 -4.66 15.79
C ASP A 78 6.72 -4.96 14.28
N TYR A 79 5.63 -4.42 13.70
CA TYR A 79 5.40 -4.43 12.25
C TYR A 79 6.53 -3.75 11.48
N ALA A 80 6.90 -2.53 11.87
CA ALA A 80 7.89 -1.76 11.15
C ALA A 80 9.30 -2.37 11.23
N GLU A 81 9.63 -3.01 12.35
CA GLU A 81 10.85 -3.81 12.52
C GLU A 81 10.88 -5.02 11.60
N SER A 82 9.75 -5.73 11.47
CA SER A 82 9.67 -6.91 10.61
C SER A 82 9.94 -6.60 9.12
N LEU A 83 9.62 -5.39 8.66
CA LEU A 83 9.82 -4.95 7.27
C LEU A 83 11.14 -4.22 7.02
N GLN A 84 11.90 -3.89 8.07
CA GLN A 84 13.09 -3.03 7.95
C GLN A 84 14.10 -3.60 6.96
N LYS A 85 14.36 -4.91 7.01
CA LYS A 85 15.31 -5.56 6.11
C LYS A 85 14.88 -5.38 4.65
N ASP A 86 13.63 -5.68 4.33
CA ASP A 86 13.12 -5.65 2.96
C ASP A 86 13.17 -4.22 2.39
N LEU A 87 12.83 -3.21 3.20
CA LEU A 87 12.87 -1.82 2.80
C LEU A 87 14.29 -1.28 2.63
N ILE A 88 15.23 -1.67 3.51
CA ILE A 88 16.65 -1.29 3.36
C ILE A 88 17.23 -1.91 2.09
N VAL A 89 16.97 -3.20 1.85
CA VAL A 89 17.44 -3.89 0.64
C VAL A 89 16.86 -3.26 -0.62
N ALA A 90 15.56 -2.91 -0.62
CA ALA A 90 14.94 -2.22 -1.74
C ALA A 90 15.54 -0.82 -1.97
N ALA A 91 15.78 -0.05 -0.90
CA ALA A 91 16.39 1.26 -0.99
C ALA A 91 17.84 1.21 -1.51
N ILE A 92 18.65 0.27 -1.01
CA ILE A 92 20.03 0.07 -1.49
C ILE A 92 20.03 -0.35 -2.96
N THR A 93 19.14 -1.27 -3.36
CA THR A 93 19.01 -1.70 -4.76
C THR A 93 18.62 -0.53 -5.67
N ALA A 94 17.67 0.32 -5.24
CA ALA A 94 17.28 1.51 -5.99
C ALA A 94 18.43 2.52 -6.12
N LEU A 95 19.19 2.75 -5.04
CA LEU A 95 20.37 3.63 -5.07
C LEU A 95 21.49 3.07 -5.96
N ALA A 96 21.71 1.75 -5.94
CA ALA A 96 22.67 1.09 -6.82
C ALA A 96 22.28 1.27 -8.29
N LEU A 97 20.99 1.10 -8.63
CA LEU A 97 20.48 1.33 -9.97
C LEU A 97 20.66 2.78 -10.42
N VAL A 98 20.38 3.76 -9.56
CA VAL A 98 20.66 5.17 -9.82
C VAL A 98 22.16 5.40 -10.06
N GLY A 99 23.01 4.77 -9.25
CA GLY A 99 24.46 4.84 -9.40
C GLY A 99 24.96 4.29 -10.75
N VAL A 100 24.36 3.19 -11.23
CA VAL A 100 24.67 2.64 -12.56
C VAL A 100 24.36 3.66 -13.64
N TYR A 101 23.16 4.24 -13.66
CA TYR A 101 22.80 5.24 -14.67
C TYR A 101 23.56 6.56 -14.56
N TRP A 102 24.02 6.91 -13.36
CA TRP A 102 24.85 8.11 -13.17
C TRP A 102 26.27 7.94 -13.73
N LEU A 103 26.79 6.71 -13.70
CA LEU A 103 28.13 6.39 -14.17
C LEU A 103 28.17 5.88 -15.62
N ASP A 104 27.03 5.47 -16.15
CA ASP A 104 26.90 5.05 -17.54
C ASP A 104 27.01 6.25 -18.50
N SER A 105 27.67 6.03 -19.63
CA SER A 105 27.85 7.02 -20.70
C SER A 105 26.66 7.04 -21.68
N VAL A 106 25.76 6.06 -21.57
CA VAL A 106 24.57 5.95 -22.41
C VAL A 106 23.45 6.84 -21.86
N SER A 107 22.89 7.70 -22.70
CA SER A 107 21.71 8.50 -22.36
C SER A 107 20.54 7.61 -21.93
N TYR A 108 20.04 7.82 -20.71
CA TYR A 108 18.91 7.07 -20.17
C TYR A 108 17.67 7.18 -21.06
N ALA A 109 17.17 6.05 -21.53
CA ALA A 109 15.92 5.96 -22.27
C ALA A 109 14.77 5.59 -21.32
N PHE A 110 13.77 6.46 -21.19
CA PHE A 110 12.60 6.23 -20.34
C PHE A 110 11.67 5.11 -20.85
N SER A 111 11.94 4.53 -22.02
CA SER A 111 11.35 3.27 -22.46
C SER A 111 11.84 2.06 -21.63
N GLY A 112 12.98 2.19 -20.94
CA GLY A 112 13.44 1.24 -19.93
C GLY A 112 12.42 1.11 -18.80
N ILE A 113 12.17 -0.11 -18.33
CA ILE A 113 11.17 -0.44 -17.29
C ILE A 113 11.74 -0.12 -15.88
N ASP A 114 12.89 0.52 -15.79
CA ASP A 114 13.80 0.41 -14.65
C ASP A 114 13.21 0.92 -13.32
N ILE A 115 12.54 2.08 -13.32
CA ILE A 115 11.90 2.63 -12.09
C ILE A 115 10.69 1.77 -11.71
N ALA A 116 9.90 1.32 -12.69
CA ALA A 116 8.77 0.43 -12.42
C ALA A 116 9.21 -0.97 -12.01
N PHE A 117 10.39 -1.42 -12.41
CA PHE A 117 10.97 -2.70 -12.01
C PHE A 117 11.41 -2.71 -10.54
N VAL A 118 11.65 -1.54 -9.93
CA VAL A 118 11.76 -1.42 -8.47
C VAL A 118 10.39 -1.56 -7.80
N GLY A 119 9.33 -1.04 -8.42
CA GLY A 119 7.95 -1.10 -7.92
C GLY A 119 7.27 -2.47 -8.06
N PHE A 120 7.57 -3.21 -9.12
CA PHE A 120 6.90 -4.46 -9.45
C PHE A 120 7.11 -5.58 -8.40
N PRO A 121 8.31 -5.80 -7.83
CA PRO A 121 8.52 -6.73 -6.73
C PRO A 121 7.63 -6.45 -5.51
N PHE A 122 7.31 -5.18 -5.23
CA PHE A 122 6.38 -4.84 -4.15
C PHE A 122 4.96 -5.33 -4.43
N LEU A 123 4.48 -5.27 -5.68
CA LEU A 123 3.18 -5.82 -6.08
C LEU A 123 3.15 -7.35 -5.96
N VAL A 124 4.21 -8.02 -6.42
CA VAL A 124 4.32 -9.49 -6.31
C VAL A 124 4.37 -9.92 -4.84
N ASN A 125 5.15 -9.22 -4.02
CA ASN A 125 5.18 -9.46 -2.58
C ASN A 125 3.80 -9.23 -1.94
N ALA A 126 3.08 -8.17 -2.33
CA ALA A 126 1.74 -7.91 -1.83
C ALA A 126 0.76 -9.05 -2.16
N LEU A 127 0.80 -9.60 -3.38
CA LEU A 127 0.01 -10.77 -3.76
C LEU A 127 0.34 -11.99 -2.90
N TYR A 128 1.63 -12.29 -2.75
CA TYR A 128 2.09 -13.41 -1.94
C TYR A 128 1.68 -13.26 -0.46
N THR A 129 1.84 -12.06 0.10
CA THR A 129 1.46 -11.71 1.46
C THR A 129 -0.06 -11.84 1.68
N LEU A 130 -0.88 -11.47 0.69
CA LEU A 130 -2.34 -11.68 0.76
C LEU A 130 -2.72 -13.16 0.71
N ILE A 131 -1.97 -13.99 -0.03
CA ILE A 131 -2.13 -15.45 0.00
C ILE A 131 -1.78 -15.99 1.40
N GLN A 132 -0.66 -15.54 1.99
CA GLN A 132 -0.29 -15.90 3.35
C GLN A 132 -1.37 -15.48 4.36
N CYS A 133 -1.92 -14.28 4.22
CA CYS A 133 -3.04 -13.84 5.06
C CYS A 133 -4.18 -14.86 5.03
N MET A 134 -4.61 -15.30 3.84
CA MET A 134 -5.71 -16.27 3.67
C MET A 134 -5.43 -17.65 4.28
N GLN A 135 -4.17 -17.96 4.61
CA GLN A 135 -3.74 -19.20 5.27
C GLN A 135 -3.62 -19.06 6.79
N VAL A 136 -3.66 -17.84 7.33
CA VAL A 136 -3.57 -17.61 8.78
C VAL A 136 -4.79 -18.21 9.49
N SER A 137 -4.53 -18.86 10.62
CA SER A 137 -5.56 -19.26 11.58
C SER A 137 -5.40 -18.48 12.87
N VAL A 138 -6.52 -18.06 13.45
CA VAL A 138 -6.55 -17.37 14.74
C VAL A 138 -7.45 -18.14 15.70
N ALA A 139 -6.90 -18.46 16.88
CA ALA A 139 -7.58 -19.30 17.88
C ALA A 139 -8.05 -20.66 17.31
N GLY A 140 -7.22 -21.27 16.46
CA GLY A 140 -7.47 -22.57 15.84
C GLY A 140 -8.52 -22.55 14.73
N GLN A 141 -9.05 -21.37 14.36
CA GLN A 141 -10.00 -21.23 13.27
C GLN A 141 -9.36 -20.45 12.11
N PRO A 142 -9.53 -20.90 10.85
CA PRO A 142 -9.08 -20.13 9.71
C PRO A 142 -9.84 -18.80 9.65
N ILE A 143 -9.17 -17.73 9.23
CA ILE A 143 -9.81 -16.44 9.08
C ILE A 143 -10.84 -16.46 7.93
N ARG A 144 -11.85 -15.59 8.02
CA ARG A 144 -12.87 -15.48 6.98
C ARG A 144 -12.27 -14.80 5.74
N LYS A 145 -12.06 -15.59 4.68
CA LYS A 145 -11.47 -15.12 3.40
C LYS A 145 -12.24 -13.99 2.71
N ARG A 146 -13.53 -13.81 3.02
CA ARG A 146 -14.42 -12.79 2.40
C ARG A 146 -13.86 -11.36 2.49
N ALA A 147 -13.12 -11.03 3.54
CA ALA A 147 -12.53 -9.70 3.67
C ALA A 147 -11.23 -9.51 2.87
N LEU A 148 -10.50 -10.61 2.61
CA LEU A 148 -9.19 -10.57 1.94
C LEU A 148 -9.29 -10.76 0.43
N LEU A 149 -10.28 -11.52 -0.03
CA LEU A 149 -10.46 -11.85 -1.44
C LEU A 149 -10.67 -10.60 -2.32
N PRO A 150 -11.46 -9.58 -1.94
CA PRO A 150 -11.56 -8.35 -2.71
C PRO A 150 -10.22 -7.63 -2.86
N MET A 151 -9.44 -7.53 -1.78
CA MET A 151 -8.12 -6.90 -1.82
C MET A 151 -7.15 -7.68 -2.72
N PHE A 152 -7.18 -9.01 -2.64
CA PHE A 152 -6.41 -9.87 -3.54
C PHE A 152 -6.77 -9.64 -5.01
N CYS A 153 -8.07 -9.59 -5.34
CA CYS A 153 -8.53 -9.29 -6.70
C CYS A 153 -8.09 -7.90 -7.18
N VAL A 154 -8.12 -6.88 -6.31
CA VAL A 154 -7.64 -5.53 -6.63
C VAL A 154 -6.15 -5.53 -6.92
N VAL A 155 -5.33 -6.14 -6.06
CA VAL A 155 -3.87 -6.19 -6.27
C VAL A 155 -3.53 -7.04 -7.50
N LEU A 156 -4.25 -8.13 -7.77
CA LEU A 156 -4.05 -8.97 -8.94
C LEU A 156 -4.39 -8.20 -10.22
N GLY A 157 -5.55 -7.53 -10.25
CA GLY A 157 -5.95 -6.68 -11.38
C GLY A 157 -4.95 -5.56 -11.62
N ALA A 158 -4.48 -4.90 -10.55
CA ALA A 158 -3.44 -3.88 -10.64
C ALA A 158 -2.14 -4.46 -11.20
N THR A 159 -1.69 -5.62 -10.71
CA THR A 159 -0.45 -6.28 -11.16
C THR A 159 -0.52 -6.64 -12.65
N THR A 160 -1.64 -7.20 -13.11
CA THR A 160 -1.86 -7.51 -14.54
C THR A 160 -1.89 -6.26 -15.40
N ALA A 161 -2.56 -5.19 -14.95
CA ALA A 161 -2.59 -3.92 -15.67
C ALA A 161 -1.19 -3.28 -15.74
N VAL A 162 -0.44 -3.32 -14.65
CA VAL A 162 0.95 -2.85 -14.60
C VAL A 162 1.83 -3.64 -15.55
N TYR A 163 1.75 -4.97 -15.56
CA TYR A 163 2.50 -5.79 -16.50
C TYR A 163 2.21 -5.41 -17.96
N TRP A 164 0.93 -5.26 -18.32
CA TRP A 164 0.53 -4.84 -19.67
C TRP A 164 1.07 -3.44 -20.04
N LEU A 165 1.02 -2.49 -19.10
CA LEU A 165 1.55 -1.14 -19.30
C LEU A 165 3.07 -1.12 -19.45
N LEU A 166 3.78 -2.02 -18.76
CA LEU A 166 5.24 -2.14 -18.87
C LEU A 166 5.67 -2.72 -20.21
N VAL A 167 4.94 -3.73 -20.71
CA VAL A 167 5.15 -4.24 -22.07
C VAL A 167 4.98 -3.10 -23.09
N LYS A 168 3.92 -2.30 -22.97
CA LYS A 168 3.68 -1.14 -23.83
C LYS A 168 4.76 -0.05 -23.70
N ASN A 169 5.32 0.14 -22.51
CA ASN A 169 6.45 1.05 -22.32
C ASN A 169 7.71 0.54 -23.04
N SER A 170 8.01 -0.76 -22.89
CA SER A 170 9.18 -1.37 -23.53
C SER A 170 9.09 -1.45 -25.05
N SER A 171 7.89 -1.48 -25.63
CA SER A 171 7.71 -1.43 -27.08
C SER A 171 7.96 -0.04 -27.68
N GLY A 172 8.21 0.98 -26.85
CA GLY A 172 8.43 2.37 -27.30
C GLY A 172 7.15 3.10 -27.71
N GLU A 173 5.97 2.54 -27.40
CA GLU A 173 4.67 3.15 -27.74
C GLU A 173 4.29 4.33 -26.82
N LEU A 174 5.00 4.51 -25.71
CA LEU A 174 4.75 5.59 -24.76
C LEU A 174 5.78 6.71 -24.92
N ALA A 175 5.30 7.95 -24.96
CA ALA A 175 6.18 9.10 -24.89
C ALA A 175 6.86 9.20 -23.50
N THR A 176 8.03 9.82 -23.45
CA THR A 176 8.88 9.92 -22.26
C THR A 176 8.15 10.40 -20.99
N ASP A 177 7.31 11.41 -21.10
CA ASP A 177 6.56 11.95 -19.97
C ASP A 177 5.44 11.02 -19.48
N GLN A 178 4.86 10.22 -20.39
CA GLN A 178 3.87 9.20 -20.06
C GLN A 178 4.53 8.01 -19.37
N ALA A 179 5.67 7.57 -19.91
CA ALA A 179 6.51 6.53 -19.35
C ALA A 179 6.92 6.85 -17.92
N LEU A 180 7.44 8.06 -17.68
CA LEU A 180 7.90 8.48 -16.36
C LEU A 180 6.75 8.55 -15.34
N TYR A 181 5.62 9.17 -15.72
CA TYR A 181 4.43 9.21 -14.85
C TYR A 181 3.94 7.81 -14.48
N LEU A 182 3.87 6.91 -15.46
CA LEU A 182 3.48 5.53 -15.27
C LEU A 182 4.42 4.83 -14.29
N GLN A 183 5.73 4.92 -14.51
CA GLN A 183 6.70 4.19 -13.70
C GLN A 183 6.72 4.66 -12.23
N LEU A 184 6.62 5.97 -11.99
CA LEU A 184 6.47 6.51 -10.64
C LEU A 184 5.17 6.06 -9.98
N THR A 185 4.07 6.03 -10.74
CA THR A 185 2.77 5.54 -10.23
C THR A 185 2.84 4.06 -9.86
N ILE A 186 3.54 3.24 -10.65
CA ILE A 186 3.77 1.82 -10.36
C ILE A 186 4.60 1.67 -9.08
N LEU A 187 5.67 2.45 -8.93
CA LEU A 187 6.51 2.43 -7.73
C LEU A 187 5.71 2.78 -6.47
N PHE A 188 4.99 3.91 -6.49
CA PHE A 188 4.20 4.37 -5.35
C PHE A 188 3.03 3.44 -5.05
N GLY A 189 2.31 2.97 -6.07
CA GLY A 189 1.23 2.01 -5.90
C GLY A 189 1.70 0.67 -5.35
N GLY A 190 2.79 0.12 -5.91
CA GLY A 190 3.43 -1.09 -5.43
C GLY A 190 3.83 -0.98 -3.96
N PHE A 191 4.50 0.11 -3.60
CA PHE A 191 4.89 0.41 -2.22
C PHE A 191 3.68 0.47 -1.26
N CYS A 192 2.60 1.16 -1.65
CA CYS A 192 1.36 1.22 -0.85
C CYS A 192 0.77 -0.17 -0.61
N PHE A 193 0.64 -0.99 -1.67
CA PHE A 193 0.09 -2.33 -1.57
C PHE A 193 0.98 -3.26 -0.75
N PHE A 194 2.30 -3.13 -0.88
CA PHE A 194 3.27 -3.87 -0.07
C PHE A 194 3.12 -3.55 1.42
N LEU A 195 3.14 -2.27 1.81
CA LEU A 195 2.99 -1.90 3.22
C LEU A 195 1.62 -2.32 3.77
N SER A 196 0.54 -2.07 3.03
CA SER A 196 -0.82 -2.39 3.45
C SER A 196 -1.04 -3.90 3.64
N SER A 197 -0.60 -4.72 2.69
CA SER A 197 -0.75 -6.18 2.77
C SER A 197 0.08 -6.77 3.92
N ASN A 198 1.31 -6.30 4.11
CA ASN A 198 2.15 -6.74 5.22
C ASN A 198 1.60 -6.32 6.58
N PHE A 199 1.02 -5.12 6.67
CA PHE A 199 0.35 -4.68 7.89
C PHE A 199 -0.87 -5.55 8.20
N MET A 200 -1.67 -5.90 7.18
CA MET A 200 -2.79 -6.83 7.33
C MET A 200 -2.32 -8.20 7.82
N LEU A 201 -1.25 -8.76 7.22
CA LEU A 201 -0.68 -10.03 7.67
C LEU A 201 -0.24 -9.95 9.13
N HIS A 202 0.49 -8.90 9.48
CA HIS A 202 0.98 -8.69 10.84
C HIS A 202 -0.17 -8.63 11.86
N CYS A 203 -1.25 -7.90 11.55
CA CYS A 203 -2.44 -7.83 12.40
C CYS A 203 -3.13 -9.18 12.55
N TRP A 204 -3.26 -9.96 11.45
CA TRP A 204 -3.87 -11.28 11.50
C TRP A 204 -3.04 -12.28 12.31
N MET A 205 -1.72 -12.31 12.15
CA MET A 205 -0.83 -13.16 12.95
C MET A 205 -0.93 -12.84 14.45
N HIS A 206 -0.89 -11.55 14.79
CA HIS A 206 -1.03 -11.10 16.18
C HIS A 206 -2.48 -11.17 16.69
N GLY A 207 -3.46 -11.34 15.79
CA GLY A 207 -4.88 -11.36 16.09
C GLY A 207 -5.36 -10.11 16.82
N ARG A 208 -4.74 -8.97 16.52
CA ARG A 208 -5.00 -7.66 17.11
C ARG A 208 -4.87 -6.61 16.01
N PHE A 209 -5.78 -5.65 16.02
CA PHE A 209 -5.80 -4.55 15.06
C PHE A 209 -5.76 -3.23 15.82
N GLU A 210 -4.96 -2.29 15.35
CA GLU A 210 -4.84 -0.95 15.92
C GLU A 210 -4.91 0.10 14.83
N SER A 211 -5.53 1.24 15.14
CA SER A 211 -5.47 2.40 14.27
C SER A 211 -4.10 3.07 14.37
N SER A 212 -3.57 3.55 13.25
CA SER A 212 -2.34 4.35 13.28
C SER A 212 -2.64 5.72 13.89
N THR A 213 -1.84 6.09 14.89
CA THR A 213 -1.93 7.41 15.52
C THR A 213 -1.57 8.52 14.53
N PHE A 214 -0.56 8.30 13.69
CA PHE A 214 -0.20 9.25 12.64
C PHE A 214 -1.29 9.39 11.58
N LYS A 215 -1.87 8.30 11.07
CA LYS A 215 -2.96 8.38 10.07
C LYS A 215 -4.17 9.10 10.67
N ARG A 216 -4.54 8.82 11.92
CA ARG A 216 -5.58 9.56 12.63
C ARG A 216 -5.27 11.06 12.66
N TYR A 217 -4.09 11.43 13.15
CA TYR A 217 -3.63 12.83 13.15
C TYR A 217 -3.64 13.46 11.75
N PHE A 218 -3.19 12.73 10.73
CA PHE A 218 -3.07 13.24 9.37
C PHE A 218 -4.45 13.59 8.80
N PHE A 219 -5.42 12.68 8.92
CA PHE A 219 -6.74 12.91 8.37
C PHE A 219 -7.55 13.94 9.18
N THR A 220 -7.36 14.02 10.50
CA THR A 220 -8.08 15.02 11.33
C THR A 220 -7.44 16.41 11.24
N GLU A 221 -6.12 16.51 11.33
CA GLU A 221 -5.42 17.79 11.41
C GLU A 221 -4.87 18.27 10.06
N VAL A 222 -4.25 17.40 9.27
CA VAL A 222 -3.64 17.84 8.00
C VAL A 222 -4.74 18.08 6.96
N VAL A 223 -5.48 17.02 6.62
CA VAL A 223 -6.54 17.02 5.59
C VAL A 223 -7.83 17.68 6.07
N ARG A 224 -8.11 17.65 7.39
CA ARG A 224 -9.38 18.10 7.99
C ARG A 224 -10.58 17.36 7.40
N SER A 225 -10.47 16.03 7.30
CA SER A 225 -11.62 15.20 6.92
C SER A 225 -12.77 15.42 7.90
N LYS A 226 -13.97 15.70 7.37
CA LYS A 226 -15.18 15.83 8.19
C LYS A 226 -15.61 14.50 8.81
N SER A 227 -15.22 13.38 8.21
CA SER A 227 -15.44 12.05 8.78
C SER A 227 -14.33 11.73 9.78
N ASN A 228 -14.70 11.43 11.03
CA ASN A 228 -13.77 10.93 12.04
C ASN A 228 -13.53 9.42 11.86
N PHE A 229 -13.29 8.97 10.62
CA PHE A 229 -13.21 7.56 10.26
C PHE A 229 -12.22 6.79 11.15
N TYR A 230 -11.02 7.35 11.36
CA TYR A 230 -10.00 6.74 12.20
C TYR A 230 -10.37 6.75 13.70
N GLY A 231 -11.09 7.77 14.18
CA GLY A 231 -11.59 7.79 15.56
C GLY A 231 -12.75 6.81 15.78
N ASP A 232 -13.59 6.58 14.78
CA ASP A 232 -14.64 5.57 14.82
C ASP A 232 -14.08 4.15 14.68
N LEU A 233 -12.96 3.99 13.97
CA LEU A 233 -12.24 2.72 13.87
C LEU A 233 -11.87 2.18 15.25
N ASP A 234 -11.38 3.04 16.15
CA ASP A 234 -11.03 2.63 17.53
C ASP A 234 -12.23 2.04 18.30
N LYS A 235 -13.43 2.59 18.08
CA LYS A 235 -14.67 2.09 18.70
C LYS A 235 -15.06 0.70 18.20
N VAL A 236 -14.71 0.36 16.97
CA VAL A 236 -14.97 -0.96 16.36
C VAL A 236 -13.86 -1.95 16.74
N LEU A 237 -12.60 -1.51 16.73
CA LEU A 237 -11.44 -2.35 17.00
C LEU A 237 -11.36 -2.79 18.47
N GLY A 238 -11.78 -1.95 19.41
CA GLY A 238 -11.80 -2.29 20.84
C GLY A 238 -12.58 -3.58 21.15
N PRO A 239 -13.90 -3.62 20.89
CA PRO A 239 -14.72 -4.82 21.08
C PRO A 239 -14.21 -6.02 20.27
N PHE A 240 -13.75 -5.80 19.04
CA PHE A 240 -13.20 -6.84 18.19
C PHE A 240 -11.95 -7.50 18.82
N ASN A 241 -11.00 -6.70 19.28
CA ASN A 241 -9.78 -7.18 19.93
C ASN A 241 -10.10 -7.93 21.24
N GLN A 242 -11.08 -7.45 22.02
CA GLN A 242 -11.52 -8.15 23.23
C GLN A 242 -12.11 -9.54 22.90
N GLN A 243 -12.95 -9.64 21.87
CA GLN A 243 -13.50 -10.92 21.42
C GLN A 243 -12.40 -11.87 20.92
N MET A 244 -11.43 -11.35 20.16
CA MET A 244 -10.28 -12.11 19.68
C MET A 244 -9.42 -12.63 20.83
N ALA A 245 -9.13 -11.80 21.83
CA ALA A 245 -8.39 -12.21 23.02
C ALA A 245 -9.11 -13.32 23.80
N ARG A 246 -10.43 -13.21 23.98
CA ARG A 246 -11.25 -14.26 24.62
C ARG A 246 -11.15 -15.58 23.86
N ARG A 247 -11.29 -15.57 22.52
CA ARG A 247 -11.18 -16.77 21.69
C ARG A 247 -9.79 -17.40 21.78
N LYS A 248 -8.72 -16.59 21.73
CA LYS A 248 -7.34 -17.07 21.89
C LYS A 248 -7.11 -17.73 23.25
N SER A 249 -7.63 -17.14 24.33
CA SER A 249 -7.55 -17.70 25.68
C SER A 249 -8.30 -19.04 25.80
N GLN A 250 -9.55 -19.10 25.31
CA GLN A 250 -10.35 -20.32 25.30
C GLN A 250 -9.68 -21.45 24.52
N HIS A 251 -9.15 -21.15 23.33
CA HIS A 251 -8.45 -22.13 22.50
C HIS A 251 -7.16 -22.64 23.17
N SER A 252 -6.37 -21.73 23.76
CA SER A 252 -5.15 -22.10 24.49
C SER A 252 -5.47 -22.99 25.71
N ALA A 253 -6.56 -22.69 26.43
CA ALA A 253 -7.03 -23.52 27.54
C ALA A 253 -7.49 -24.91 27.06
N ALA A 254 -8.16 -25.01 25.92
CA ALA A 254 -8.57 -26.27 25.31
C ALA A 254 -7.37 -27.14 24.93
N ILE A 255 -6.33 -26.55 24.30
CA ILE A 255 -5.08 -27.26 23.97
C ILE A 255 -4.41 -27.80 25.24
N ARG A 256 -4.29 -26.98 26.30
CA ARG A 256 -3.68 -27.41 27.58
C ARG A 256 -4.44 -28.57 28.21
N ARG A 257 -5.78 -28.56 28.15
CA ARG A 257 -6.63 -29.66 28.63
C ARG A 257 -6.40 -30.94 27.82
N GLN A 258 -6.31 -30.83 26.49
CA GLN A 258 -6.03 -31.99 25.62
C GLN A 258 -4.62 -32.56 25.85
N GLN A 259 -3.61 -31.72 26.07
CA GLN A 259 -2.24 -32.15 26.38
C GLN A 259 -2.17 -32.87 27.73
N LYS A 260 -2.90 -32.40 28.74
CA LYS A 260 -2.98 -33.07 30.05
C LYS A 260 -3.63 -34.45 29.97
N ASN A 261 -4.58 -34.64 29.06
CA ASN A 261 -5.31 -35.89 28.88
C ASN A 261 -4.66 -36.84 27.86
N ARG A 262 -3.53 -36.49 27.23
CA ARG A 262 -2.81 -37.41 26.34
C ARG A 262 -2.07 -38.47 27.18
N PRO A 263 -2.32 -39.77 26.95
CA PRO A 263 -1.55 -40.81 27.62
C PRO A 263 -0.07 -40.68 27.23
N ARG A 264 0.83 -40.69 28.22
CA ARG A 264 2.28 -40.79 27.96
C ARG A 264 2.51 -42.08 27.18
N LYS A 265 2.99 -41.97 25.94
CA LYS A 265 3.53 -43.13 25.21
C LYS A 265 4.64 -43.72 26.09
N ARG A 266 4.43 -44.94 26.59
CA ARG A 266 5.47 -45.80 27.14
C ARG A 266 6.32 -46.33 26.01
#